data_AF-A0AAW0A2J0-F1
#
_entry.id   AF-A0AAW0A2J0-F1
#
_cell.length_a   1.000
_cell.length_b   1.000
_cell.length_c   1.000
_cell.angle_alpha   90.00
_cell.angle_beta   90.00
_cell.angle_gamma   90.00
#
_symmetry.space_group_name_H-M   'P 1'
#
loop_
_entity.id
_entity.type
_entity.pdbx_description
1 polymer ?
#
loop_
_entity_poly.entity_id
_entity_poly.type
_entity_poly.pdbx_seq_one_letter_code
_entity_poly.pdbx_strand_id
1 'polypeptide(L)'
;MHRVFKVSNLAKLPFSIRAGALTAASGSSDERFKFLSRCAEQTIQLTTQQWTLMLPLFFSILDPDIIQSAGDQLETESGQGDVYQSLLAALSTFNTLSHLISYEAIPQRALPELWARLFPWMEFLDAYEDFAELSFTWLNIKAHSYAHFLRFFGSNTENKPAIRSSLSRVAFVVGRTWSHLIEMSPRGSQNLDALFHLSQWLYIWAADDAWDLAIAEDLVAGAGGMSALATLIVSHVRAFLPTPASPRDRHTFDPIFDILIFVGTLYEILPNFPLSRALLNRGIVTALMDAFRALLDGTLHDDKGDVGGFANFIQVQLSSYPRHKWTGKFLQAGLIPAICASAATPHMEEPALLTFGIILNELLPLMTIYHSVLSDLRPAFETLSRLDASPFFAEQKDLEHWNFVFKMIEYRLRIHQLYTDGNLNFCLACGNVKCAAPMSTTHKLRRCGGCSFSLYCSKECQVQDWRFGHRHACALLSTRRHDYSHLSDKDRSFLRHLIFEDGRAWHDEVSHHRQDIVLKLPAAIPYILFDYTDQNSYRAYKVGLLDELDSGFDDDAVRAICRSGRMQFQLVRVWQGNQAVTWLFPMNSVSTCVSRRTASQRES
;
A
#
# COMPACT_ATOMS: atom_id res chain seq x y z
N MET A 1 30.26 -2.93 32.44
CA MET A 1 29.51 -3.97 33.17
C MET A 1 28.70 -3.34 34.29
N HIS A 2 27.40 -3.21 34.07
CA HIS A 2 26.42 -2.72 35.01
C HIS A 2 26.37 -3.61 36.25
N ARG A 3 26.11 -3.01 37.42
CA ARG A 3 26.17 -3.69 38.72
C ARG A 3 25.25 -4.90 38.85
N VAL A 4 24.17 -4.97 38.07
CA VAL A 4 23.20 -6.09 38.12
C VAL A 4 23.75 -7.37 37.50
N PHE A 5 24.71 -7.27 36.56
CA PHE A 5 25.34 -8.42 35.90
C PHE A 5 26.56 -8.97 36.65
N LYS A 6 26.93 -8.39 37.79
CA LYS A 6 28.05 -8.90 38.61
C LYS A 6 27.67 -10.22 39.26
N VAL A 7 28.50 -11.25 39.08
CA VAL A 7 28.34 -12.60 39.66
C VAL A 7 28.11 -12.57 41.18
N SER A 8 28.66 -11.57 41.88
CA SER A 8 28.43 -11.37 43.33
C SER A 8 26.96 -11.16 43.71
N ASN A 9 26.06 -10.84 42.77
CA ASN A 9 24.62 -10.78 43.05
C ASN A 9 24.00 -12.16 43.24
N LEU A 10 24.56 -13.23 42.63
CA LEU A 10 24.07 -14.60 42.85
C LEU A 10 24.23 -15.01 44.32
N ALA A 11 25.22 -14.47 45.04
CA ALA A 11 25.39 -14.72 46.47
C ALA A 11 24.24 -14.21 47.34
N LYS A 12 23.36 -13.34 46.80
CA LYS A 12 22.18 -12.81 47.49
C LYS A 12 20.95 -13.73 47.34
N LEU A 13 21.03 -14.75 46.48
CA LEU A 13 19.94 -15.71 46.29
C LEU A 13 19.70 -16.55 47.56
N PRO A 14 18.48 -17.09 47.75
CA PRO A 14 18.20 -18.07 48.80
C PRO A 14 19.18 -19.24 48.78
N PHE A 15 19.51 -19.76 49.97
CA PHE A 15 20.48 -20.84 50.12
C PHE A 15 20.15 -22.07 49.25
N SER A 16 18.86 -22.39 49.10
CA SER A 16 18.37 -23.53 48.31
C SER A 16 18.78 -23.50 46.84
N ILE A 17 19.03 -22.32 46.27
CA ILE A 17 19.35 -22.17 44.83
C ILE A 17 20.70 -21.51 44.57
N ARG A 18 21.27 -20.84 45.58
CA ARG A 18 22.53 -20.09 45.46
C ARG A 18 23.68 -20.95 44.95
N ALA A 19 23.87 -22.14 45.52
CA ALA A 19 24.96 -23.03 45.12
C ALA A 19 24.82 -23.46 43.66
N GLY A 20 23.62 -23.90 43.26
CA GLY A 20 23.34 -24.28 41.87
C GLY A 20 23.54 -23.13 40.88
N ALA A 21 23.09 -21.92 41.24
CA ALA A 21 23.26 -20.73 40.40
C ALA A 21 24.73 -20.34 40.23
N LEU A 22 25.53 -20.40 41.30
CA LEU A 22 26.97 -20.12 41.25
C LEU A 22 27.71 -21.16 40.41
N THR A 23 27.42 -22.46 40.62
CA THR A 23 27.99 -23.54 39.81
C THR A 23 27.64 -23.36 38.35
N ALA A 24 26.37 -23.10 38.02
CA ALA A 24 25.93 -22.86 36.64
C ALA A 24 26.64 -21.65 36.00
N ALA A 25 26.85 -20.56 36.76
CA ALA A 25 27.47 -19.36 36.22
C ALA A 25 28.94 -19.55 35.82
N SER A 26 29.66 -20.44 36.52
CA SER A 26 31.05 -20.81 36.21
C SER A 26 31.19 -22.12 35.42
N GLY A 27 30.08 -22.83 35.21
CA GLY A 27 30.05 -24.20 34.70
C GLY A 27 29.90 -24.30 33.19
N SER A 28 29.81 -25.54 32.73
CA SER A 28 29.58 -25.92 31.33
C SER A 28 28.16 -25.56 30.84
N SER A 29 27.94 -25.61 29.52
CA SER A 29 26.60 -25.41 28.91
C SER A 29 25.56 -26.38 29.45
N ASP A 30 25.94 -27.63 29.70
CA ASP A 30 25.07 -28.65 30.29
C ASP A 30 24.66 -28.29 31.74
N GLU A 31 25.60 -27.84 32.57
CA GLU A 31 25.30 -27.39 33.94
C GLU A 31 24.37 -26.17 33.96
N ARG A 32 24.57 -25.24 33.01
CA ARG A 32 23.70 -24.07 32.82
C ARG A 32 22.29 -24.50 32.44
N PHE A 33 22.15 -25.34 31.41
CA PHE A 33 20.85 -25.84 30.96
C PHE A 33 20.13 -26.62 32.07
N LYS A 34 20.78 -27.59 32.70
CA LYS A 34 20.21 -28.38 33.81
C LYS A 34 19.75 -27.52 34.99
N PHE A 35 20.45 -26.42 35.28
CA PHE A 35 20.01 -25.49 36.31
C PHE A 35 18.77 -24.71 35.86
N LEU A 36 18.76 -24.14 34.65
CA LEU A 36 17.61 -23.40 34.13
C LEU A 36 16.36 -24.27 33.98
N SER A 37 16.49 -25.50 33.48
CA SER A 37 15.38 -26.43 33.34
C SER A 37 14.73 -26.76 34.69
N ARG A 38 15.55 -26.98 35.74
CA ARG A 38 15.04 -27.15 37.12
C ARG A 38 14.31 -25.93 37.65
N CYS A 39 14.73 -24.72 37.28
CA CYS A 39 14.00 -23.50 37.63
C CYS A 39 12.68 -23.38 36.85
N ALA A 40 12.66 -23.78 35.58
CA ALA A 40 11.49 -23.68 34.70
C ALA A 40 10.40 -24.72 34.99
N GLU A 41 10.78 -25.95 35.37
CA GLU A 41 9.87 -27.07 35.71
C GLU A 41 9.11 -26.87 37.04
N GLN A 42 9.00 -25.63 37.53
CA GLN A 42 8.25 -25.22 38.72
C GLN A 42 8.66 -25.90 40.03
N THR A 43 9.80 -26.60 40.08
CA THR A 43 10.35 -27.13 41.33
C THR A 43 10.83 -26.01 42.27
N ILE A 44 11.01 -24.80 41.73
CA ILE A 44 11.53 -23.63 42.43
C ILE A 44 10.68 -22.40 42.08
N GLN A 45 9.81 -21.98 42.99
CA GLN A 45 9.08 -20.70 42.84
C GLN A 45 10.00 -19.54 43.23
N LEU A 46 10.40 -18.73 42.24
CA LEU A 46 11.21 -17.53 42.46
C LEU A 46 10.39 -16.25 42.31
N THR A 47 10.64 -15.28 43.19
CA THR A 47 10.07 -13.94 43.07
C THR A 47 10.74 -13.16 41.94
N THR A 48 10.10 -12.11 41.41
CA THR A 48 10.70 -11.21 40.41
C THR A 48 12.06 -10.68 40.86
N GLN A 49 12.21 -10.33 42.14
CA GLN A 49 13.48 -9.89 42.71
C GLN A 49 14.56 -10.98 42.67
N GLN A 50 14.20 -12.22 42.95
CA GLN A 50 15.13 -13.35 42.86
C GLN A 50 15.53 -13.63 41.42
N TRP A 51 14.60 -13.51 40.46
CA TRP A 51 14.93 -13.55 39.05
C TRP A 51 15.85 -12.40 38.60
N THR A 52 15.68 -11.18 39.13
CA THR A 52 16.63 -10.08 38.89
C THR A 52 18.03 -10.41 39.43
N LEU A 53 18.12 -11.11 40.56
CA LEU A 53 19.42 -11.56 41.09
C LEU A 53 20.08 -12.63 40.21
N MET A 54 19.32 -13.33 39.35
CA MET A 54 19.83 -14.30 38.37
C MET A 54 20.42 -13.67 37.10
N LEU A 55 20.26 -12.36 36.87
CA LEU A 55 20.78 -11.67 35.68
C LEU A 55 22.27 -11.95 35.38
N PRO A 56 23.21 -12.11 36.34
CA PRO A 56 24.58 -12.49 36.04
C PRO A 56 24.72 -13.83 35.34
N LEU A 57 23.87 -14.83 35.67
CA LEU A 57 23.87 -16.13 35.01
C LEU A 57 23.38 -16.00 33.57
N PHE A 58 22.26 -15.30 33.35
CA PHE A 58 21.74 -15.06 32.00
C PHE A 58 22.75 -14.32 31.15
N PHE A 59 23.43 -13.32 31.72
CA PHE A 59 24.46 -12.56 31.04
C PHE A 59 25.66 -13.44 30.65
N SER A 60 26.07 -14.41 31.48
CA SER A 60 27.17 -15.33 31.17
C SER A 60 26.79 -16.45 30.19
N ILE A 61 25.52 -16.86 30.16
CA ILE A 61 24.99 -17.78 29.15
C ILE A 61 25.02 -17.11 27.77
N LEU A 62 24.71 -15.82 27.73
CA LEU A 62 24.64 -15.04 26.50
C LEU A 62 25.99 -14.43 26.08
N ASP A 63 27.12 -15.01 26.49
CA ASP A 63 28.43 -14.52 26.04
C ASP A 63 28.64 -14.79 24.54
N PRO A 64 28.91 -13.77 23.69
CA PRO A 64 29.11 -13.98 22.26
C PRO A 64 30.27 -14.93 21.93
N ASP A 65 31.28 -15.07 22.80
CA ASP A 65 32.40 -16.01 22.59
C ASP A 65 31.93 -17.48 22.53
N ILE A 66 30.78 -17.78 23.15
CA ILE A 66 30.15 -19.11 23.09
C ILE A 66 29.60 -19.37 21.70
N ILE A 67 29.11 -18.35 20.99
CA ILE A 67 28.60 -18.48 19.61
C ILE A 67 29.74 -18.89 18.67
N GLN A 68 30.90 -18.23 18.78
CA GLN A 68 32.06 -18.56 17.95
C GLN A 68 32.50 -20.01 18.18
N SER A 69 32.61 -20.40 19.45
CA SER A 69 32.95 -21.78 19.82
C SER A 69 31.92 -22.80 19.32
N ALA A 70 30.63 -22.44 19.37
CA ALA A 70 29.55 -23.30 18.90
C ALA A 70 29.57 -23.44 17.37
N GLY A 71 29.83 -22.37 16.63
CA GLY A 71 29.97 -22.39 15.17
C GLY A 71 31.08 -23.35 14.72
N ASP A 72 32.26 -23.27 15.34
CA ASP A 72 33.38 -24.16 15.04
C ASP A 72 33.05 -25.64 15.37
N GLN A 73 32.31 -25.88 16.45
CA GLN A 73 31.93 -27.23 16.88
C GLN A 73 30.86 -27.89 15.99
N LEU A 74 29.99 -27.10 15.38
CA LEU A 74 28.94 -27.60 14.48
C LEU A 74 29.48 -28.32 13.25
N GLU A 75 30.71 -28.00 12.84
CA GLU A 75 31.40 -28.71 11.75
C GLU A 75 31.82 -30.14 12.14
N THR A 76 31.76 -30.50 13.43
CA THR A 76 32.16 -31.81 13.95
C THR A 76 30.97 -32.59 14.51
N GLU A 77 30.81 -33.86 14.12
CA GLU A 77 29.72 -34.72 14.63
C GLU A 77 29.69 -34.82 16.16
N SER A 78 30.87 -34.85 16.81
CA SER A 78 30.98 -34.91 18.27
C SER A 78 30.58 -33.61 18.98
N GLY A 79 30.66 -32.46 18.29
CA GLY A 79 30.36 -31.14 18.86
C GLY A 79 28.87 -30.80 18.88
N GLN A 80 28.05 -31.50 18.08
CA GLN A 80 26.62 -31.18 17.94
C GLN A 80 25.85 -31.25 19.26
N GLY A 81 26.21 -32.18 20.16
CA GLY A 81 25.57 -32.30 21.47
C GLY A 81 25.78 -31.07 22.36
N ASP A 82 27.02 -30.57 22.45
CA ASP A 82 27.36 -29.41 23.29
C ASP A 82 26.78 -28.11 22.72
N VAL A 83 26.75 -27.98 21.40
CA VAL A 83 26.08 -26.87 20.72
C VAL A 83 24.59 -26.88 21.01
N TYR A 84 23.94 -28.04 20.88
CA TYR A 84 22.52 -28.18 21.17
C TYR A 84 22.18 -27.78 22.61
N GLN A 85 22.97 -28.20 23.60
CA GLN A 85 22.78 -27.79 24.99
C GLN A 85 22.96 -26.27 25.18
N SER A 86 23.92 -25.67 24.46
CA SER A 86 24.13 -24.21 24.49
C SER A 86 22.95 -23.45 23.89
N LEU A 87 22.37 -23.94 22.79
CA LEU A 87 21.17 -23.40 22.17
C LEU A 87 19.97 -23.46 23.13
N LEU A 88 19.75 -24.62 23.77
CA LEU A 88 18.67 -24.78 24.74
C LEU A 88 18.84 -23.86 25.95
N ALA A 89 20.06 -23.73 26.48
CA ALA A 89 20.35 -22.80 27.58
C ALA A 89 20.07 -21.33 27.19
N ALA A 90 20.44 -20.93 25.95
CA ALA A 90 20.16 -19.60 25.43
C ALA A 90 18.65 -19.36 25.27
N LEU A 91 17.90 -20.31 24.71
CA LEU A 91 16.44 -20.20 24.54
C LEU A 91 15.69 -20.17 25.88
N SER A 92 16.10 -20.98 26.86
CA SER A 92 15.57 -20.88 28.23
C SER A 92 15.87 -19.54 28.87
N THR A 93 17.07 -18.98 28.61
CA THR A 93 17.45 -17.64 29.05
C THR A 93 16.58 -16.58 28.38
N PHE A 94 16.31 -16.70 27.08
CA PHE A 94 15.46 -15.77 26.33
C PHE A 94 14.04 -15.74 26.90
N ASN A 95 13.43 -16.90 27.13
CA ASN A 95 12.10 -17.01 27.74
C ASN A 95 12.04 -16.33 29.11
N THR A 96 13.06 -16.54 29.94
CA THR A 96 13.11 -15.95 31.29
C THR A 96 13.32 -14.44 31.25
N LEU A 97 14.21 -13.97 30.36
CA LEU A 97 14.47 -12.54 30.19
C LEU A 97 13.25 -11.81 29.63
N SER A 98 12.46 -12.41 28.74
CA SER A 98 11.24 -11.76 28.23
C SER A 98 10.22 -11.53 29.34
N HIS A 99 10.07 -12.48 30.28
CA HIS A 99 9.25 -12.25 31.48
C HIS A 99 9.80 -11.14 32.37
N LEU A 100 11.11 -11.13 32.65
CA LEU A 100 11.72 -10.08 33.48
C LEU A 100 11.59 -8.68 32.89
N ILE A 101 11.67 -8.59 31.57
CA ILE A 101 11.48 -7.36 30.81
C ILE A 101 10.03 -6.88 30.93
N SER A 102 9.04 -7.77 30.78
CA SER A 102 7.63 -7.42 30.95
C SER A 102 7.29 -6.93 32.36
N TYR A 103 8.08 -7.30 33.38
CA TYR A 103 7.95 -6.79 34.75
C TYR A 103 8.81 -5.55 35.05
N GLU A 104 9.49 -4.97 34.04
CA GLU A 104 10.43 -3.86 34.20
C GLU A 104 11.52 -4.12 35.26
N ALA A 105 11.88 -5.38 35.46
CA ALA A 105 12.76 -5.80 36.54
C ALA A 105 14.25 -5.52 36.25
N ILE A 106 14.58 -5.16 35.01
CA ILE A 106 15.93 -4.86 34.54
C ILE A 106 16.09 -3.33 34.47
N PRO A 107 17.06 -2.73 35.18
CA PRO A 107 17.27 -1.28 35.12
C PRO A 107 17.60 -0.81 33.70
N GLN A 108 16.99 0.30 33.27
CA GLN A 108 17.15 0.85 31.91
C GLN A 108 18.63 1.01 31.49
N ARG A 109 19.47 1.53 32.39
CA ARG A 109 20.92 1.70 32.16
C ARG A 109 21.70 0.40 31.95
N ALA A 110 21.11 -0.76 32.27
CA ALA A 110 21.72 -2.07 32.04
C ALA A 110 21.38 -2.64 30.66
N LEU A 111 20.36 -2.09 29.99
CA LEU A 111 19.85 -2.62 28.74
C LEU A 111 20.85 -2.53 27.58
N PRO A 112 21.64 -1.45 27.38
CA PRO A 112 22.59 -1.42 26.27
C PRO A 112 23.61 -2.57 26.33
N GLU A 113 24.09 -2.89 27.54
CA GLU A 113 25.00 -4.01 27.76
C GLU A 113 24.33 -5.38 27.56
N LEU A 114 23.05 -5.52 27.93
CA LEU A 114 22.29 -6.74 27.70
C LEU A 114 21.97 -6.95 26.22
N TRP A 115 21.61 -5.89 25.49
CA TRP A 115 21.35 -5.92 24.05
C TRP A 115 22.58 -6.40 23.27
N ALA A 116 23.78 -5.91 23.64
CA ALA A 116 25.04 -6.32 23.04
C ALA A 116 25.34 -7.83 23.15
N ARG A 117 24.66 -8.52 24.07
CA ARG A 117 24.73 -9.98 24.23
C ARG A 117 23.54 -10.72 23.62
N LEU A 118 22.33 -10.16 23.75
CA LEU A 118 21.11 -10.73 23.19
C LEU A 118 21.15 -10.79 21.67
N PHE A 119 21.53 -9.70 21.01
CA PHE A 119 21.39 -9.59 19.56
C PHE A 119 22.28 -10.58 18.78
N PRO A 120 23.58 -10.77 19.11
CA PRO A 120 24.39 -11.82 18.46
C PRO A 120 23.77 -13.22 18.58
N TRP A 121 23.17 -13.53 19.74
CA TRP A 121 22.46 -14.79 19.93
C TRP A 121 21.17 -14.87 19.11
N MET A 122 20.47 -13.75 18.92
CA MET A 122 19.29 -13.70 18.05
C MET A 122 19.66 -14.01 16.59
N GLU A 123 20.75 -13.41 16.10
CA GLU A 123 21.28 -13.67 14.74
C GLU A 123 21.73 -15.12 14.58
N PHE A 124 22.46 -15.65 15.57
CA PHE A 124 22.89 -17.04 15.57
C PHE A 124 21.69 -18.01 15.55
N LEU A 125 20.73 -17.84 16.45
CA LEU A 125 19.54 -18.69 16.50
C LEU A 125 18.66 -18.61 15.24
N ASP A 126 18.70 -17.49 14.52
CA ASP A 126 18.01 -17.33 13.23
C ASP A 126 18.77 -18.03 12.09
N ALA A 127 20.10 -17.87 12.03
CA ALA A 127 20.95 -18.49 11.00
C ALA A 127 21.01 -20.02 11.10
N TYR A 128 20.87 -20.58 12.30
CA TYR A 128 20.98 -22.02 12.57
C TYR A 128 19.64 -22.72 12.80
N GLU A 129 18.53 -22.04 12.49
CA GLU A 129 17.18 -22.57 12.65
C GLU A 129 16.97 -23.91 11.94
N ASP A 130 17.44 -24.02 10.70
CA ASP A 130 17.28 -25.24 9.87
C ASP A 130 18.13 -26.42 10.38
N PHE A 131 19.19 -26.13 11.14
CA PHE A 131 20.12 -27.16 11.62
C PHE A 131 19.64 -27.83 12.90
N ALA A 132 19.01 -27.07 13.80
CA ALA A 132 18.81 -27.51 15.18
C ALA A 132 17.57 -28.39 15.40
N GLU A 133 16.83 -28.77 14.34
CA GLU A 133 15.54 -29.49 14.40
C GLU A 133 14.68 -29.03 15.59
N LEU A 134 14.65 -27.71 15.83
CA LEU A 134 14.04 -27.17 17.03
C LEU A 134 12.56 -27.56 17.04
N SER A 135 12.11 -28.10 18.17
CA SER A 135 10.71 -28.42 18.32
C SER A 135 9.86 -27.16 18.14
N PHE A 136 8.61 -27.34 17.71
CA PHE A 136 7.63 -26.25 17.58
C PHE A 136 7.57 -25.36 18.83
N THR A 137 7.69 -25.95 20.02
CA THR A 137 7.73 -25.23 21.29
C THR A 137 8.89 -24.24 21.38
N TRP A 138 10.09 -24.63 20.92
CA TRP A 138 11.28 -23.77 20.98
C TRP A 138 11.24 -22.66 19.94
N LEU A 139 10.74 -22.94 18.73
CA LEU A 139 10.49 -21.91 17.73
C LEU A 139 9.48 -20.87 18.23
N ASN A 140 8.44 -21.33 18.93
CA ASN A 140 7.46 -20.44 19.53
C ASN A 140 8.08 -19.55 20.61
N ILE A 141 8.85 -20.13 21.53
CA ILE A 141 9.57 -19.39 22.58
C ILE A 141 10.50 -18.35 21.95
N LYS A 142 11.29 -18.74 20.94
CA LYS A 142 12.20 -17.86 20.21
C LYS A 142 11.45 -16.63 19.66
N ALA A 143 10.40 -16.86 18.87
CA ALA A 143 9.67 -15.79 18.21
C ALA A 143 8.98 -14.83 19.21
N HIS A 144 8.41 -15.36 20.30
CA HIS A 144 7.83 -14.54 21.37
C HIS A 144 8.88 -13.68 22.04
N SER A 145 9.97 -14.30 22.52
CA SER A 145 11.04 -13.56 23.19
C SER A 145 11.62 -12.47 22.29
N TYR A 146 11.77 -12.73 20.99
CA TYR A 146 12.25 -11.73 20.04
C TYR A 146 11.31 -10.53 19.98
N ALA A 147 10.00 -10.76 19.81
CA ALA A 147 9.03 -9.66 19.76
C ALA A 147 9.02 -8.83 21.05
N HIS A 148 9.07 -9.47 22.22
CA HIS A 148 9.19 -8.77 23.51
C HIS A 148 10.46 -7.94 23.61
N PHE A 149 11.61 -8.50 23.22
CA PHE A 149 12.88 -7.77 23.24
C PHE A 149 12.84 -6.59 22.29
N LEU A 150 12.44 -6.80 21.04
CA LEU A 150 12.35 -5.75 20.04
C LEU A 150 11.52 -4.58 20.57
N ARG A 151 10.26 -4.82 20.98
CA ARG A 151 9.40 -3.80 21.56
C ARG A 151 10.07 -3.03 22.70
N PHE A 152 10.58 -3.76 23.71
CA PHE A 152 11.07 -3.15 24.94
C PHE A 152 12.39 -2.39 24.74
N PHE A 153 13.32 -2.94 23.97
CA PHE A 153 14.56 -2.26 23.68
C PHE A 153 14.34 -1.09 22.71
N GLY A 154 13.40 -1.21 21.78
CA GLY A 154 13.04 -0.14 20.82
C GLY A 154 12.36 1.08 21.45
N SER A 155 11.52 0.87 22.48
CA SER A 155 10.84 1.96 23.18
C SER A 155 11.77 2.76 24.12
N ASN A 156 12.95 2.21 24.45
CA ASN A 156 13.89 2.85 25.36
C ASN A 156 14.89 3.74 24.62
N THR A 157 14.84 5.05 24.90
CA THR A 157 15.71 6.05 24.28
C THR A 157 17.21 5.84 24.52
N GLU A 158 17.61 5.26 25.66
CA GLU A 158 19.02 4.95 25.96
C GLU A 158 19.56 3.81 25.07
N ASN A 159 18.68 2.93 24.56
CA ASN A 159 19.06 1.79 23.73
C ASN A 159 19.03 2.07 22.23
N LYS A 160 18.30 3.09 21.79
CA LYS A 160 18.14 3.42 20.36
C LYS A 160 19.50 3.50 19.61
N PRO A 161 20.58 4.10 20.15
CA PRO A 161 21.87 4.12 19.46
C PRO A 161 22.46 2.72 19.20
N ALA A 162 22.33 1.80 20.17
CA ALA A 162 22.84 0.44 20.04
C ALA A 162 22.06 -0.35 18.98
N ILE A 163 20.72 -0.26 19.00
CA ILE A 163 19.88 -0.89 17.96
C ILE A 163 20.15 -0.25 16.60
N ARG A 164 20.28 1.08 16.51
CA ARG A 164 20.48 1.78 15.24
C ARG A 164 21.72 1.29 14.49
N SER A 165 22.79 0.97 15.22
CA SER A 165 24.02 0.41 14.63
C SER A 165 23.86 -1.00 14.03
N SER A 166 22.80 -1.71 14.40
CA SER A 166 22.48 -3.08 13.96
C SER A 166 21.14 -3.16 13.21
N LEU A 167 20.50 -2.02 12.91
CA LEU A 167 19.09 -1.96 12.53
C LEU A 167 18.77 -2.73 11.24
N SER A 168 19.69 -2.74 10.27
CA SER A 168 19.48 -3.50 9.02
C SER A 168 19.43 -5.02 9.28
N ARG A 169 20.34 -5.54 10.12
CA ARG A 169 20.32 -6.95 10.55
C ARG A 169 19.12 -7.27 11.43
N VAL A 170 18.76 -6.36 12.34
CA VAL A 170 17.54 -6.47 13.13
C VAL A 170 16.31 -6.57 12.24
N ALA A 171 16.21 -5.73 11.19
CA ALA A 171 15.10 -5.75 10.24
C ALA A 171 15.00 -7.08 9.48
N PHE A 172 16.13 -7.68 9.09
CA PHE A 172 16.15 -9.02 8.52
C PHE A 172 15.58 -10.08 9.47
N VAL A 173 16.06 -10.11 10.72
CA VAL A 173 15.58 -11.05 11.76
C VAL A 173 14.09 -10.82 12.07
N VAL A 174 13.64 -9.56 12.08
CA VAL A 174 12.24 -9.17 12.24
C VAL A 174 11.37 -9.76 11.13
N GLY A 175 11.81 -9.68 9.87
CA GLY A 175 11.08 -10.24 8.73
C GLY A 175 10.85 -11.76 8.87
N ARG A 176 11.89 -12.51 9.26
CA ARG A 176 11.79 -13.96 9.51
C ARG A 176 10.91 -14.29 10.71
N THR A 177 11.12 -13.58 11.82
CA THR A 177 10.32 -13.74 13.05
C THR A 177 8.84 -13.49 12.80
N TRP A 178 8.52 -12.47 11.98
CA TRP A 178 7.15 -12.17 11.60
C TRP A 178 6.52 -13.33 10.82
N SER A 179 7.24 -13.92 9.87
CA SER A 179 6.77 -15.10 9.13
C SER A 179 6.39 -16.25 10.06
N HIS A 180 7.29 -16.58 10.99
CA HIS A 180 7.06 -17.63 11.99
C HIS A 180 5.84 -17.33 12.85
N LEU A 181 5.71 -16.11 13.38
CA LEU A 181 4.57 -15.71 14.19
C LEU A 181 3.24 -15.84 13.43
N ILE A 182 3.20 -15.47 12.15
CA ILE A 182 2.01 -15.59 11.30
C ILE A 182 1.65 -17.05 11.02
N GLU A 183 2.64 -17.90 10.72
CA GLU A 183 2.42 -19.34 10.49
C GLU A 183 1.89 -20.03 11.74
N MET A 184 2.34 -19.61 12.93
CA MET A 184 1.87 -20.11 14.23
C MET A 184 0.54 -19.48 14.68
N SER A 185 0.20 -18.29 14.20
CA SER A 185 -0.89 -17.42 14.70
C SER A 185 -2.29 -18.02 14.82
N PRO A 186 -2.79 -18.96 13.98
CA PRO A 186 -4.22 -19.32 14.02
C PRO A 186 -4.71 -20.04 15.30
N ARG A 187 -3.88 -20.20 16.34
CA ARG A 187 -4.13 -21.15 17.44
C ARG A 187 -3.92 -20.67 18.89
N GLY A 188 -3.59 -19.40 19.18
CA GLY A 188 -3.45 -18.98 20.59
C GLY A 188 -3.28 -17.48 20.85
N SER A 189 -3.74 -17.02 22.01
CA SER A 189 -3.65 -15.64 22.48
C SER A 189 -2.21 -15.15 22.65
N GLN A 190 -1.27 -16.05 23.00
CA GLN A 190 0.15 -15.72 23.14
C GLN A 190 0.74 -15.21 21.81
N ASN A 191 0.41 -15.86 20.70
CA ASN A 191 0.92 -15.46 19.38
C ASN A 191 0.42 -14.07 18.97
N LEU A 192 -0.81 -13.72 19.37
CA LEU A 192 -1.35 -12.38 19.14
C LEU A 192 -0.63 -11.34 20.00
N ASP A 193 -0.26 -11.64 21.24
CA ASP A 193 0.56 -10.76 22.08
C ASP A 193 1.95 -10.52 21.47
N ALA A 194 2.59 -11.57 20.96
CA ALA A 194 3.86 -11.43 20.24
C ALA A 194 3.73 -10.60 18.95
N LEU A 195 2.67 -10.80 18.16
CA LEU A 195 2.41 -9.98 16.98
C LEU A 195 2.13 -8.52 17.36
N PHE A 196 1.43 -8.27 18.47
CA PHE A 196 1.18 -6.93 19.02
C PHE A 196 2.50 -6.26 19.41
N HIS A 197 3.42 -6.97 20.06
CA HIS A 197 4.73 -6.41 20.38
C HIS A 197 5.58 -6.12 19.14
N LEU A 198 5.49 -6.98 18.13
CA LEU A 198 6.17 -6.78 16.86
C LEU A 198 5.64 -5.55 16.10
N SER A 199 4.31 -5.36 16.04
CA SER A 199 3.71 -4.19 15.39
C SER A 199 4.15 -2.89 16.07
N GLN A 200 4.15 -2.86 17.40
CA GLN A 200 4.60 -1.70 18.16
C GLN A 200 6.06 -1.37 17.89
N TRP A 201 6.92 -2.38 17.76
CA TRP A 201 8.31 -2.13 17.37
C TRP A 201 8.40 -1.51 15.97
N LEU A 202 7.71 -2.08 14.98
CA LEU A 202 7.68 -1.56 13.62
C LEU A 202 7.19 -0.10 13.59
N TYR A 203 6.14 0.20 14.35
CA TYR A 203 5.60 1.55 14.52
C TYR A 203 6.62 2.53 15.16
N ILE A 204 7.21 2.17 16.30
CA ILE A 204 8.16 3.04 17.02
C ILE A 204 9.32 3.44 16.10
N TRP A 205 9.87 2.49 15.35
CA TRP A 205 11.00 2.77 14.47
C TRP A 205 10.59 3.51 13.20
N ALA A 206 9.37 3.27 12.71
CA ALA A 206 8.78 4.04 11.61
C ALA A 206 8.64 5.53 11.98
N ALA A 207 8.19 5.82 13.20
CA ALA A 207 8.00 7.18 13.70
C ALA A 207 9.31 7.93 14.02
N ASP A 208 10.43 7.21 14.17
CA ASP A 208 11.73 7.77 14.51
C ASP A 208 12.55 8.27 13.29
N ASP A 209 11.98 8.22 12.07
CA ASP A 209 12.70 8.45 10.81
C ASP A 209 14.00 7.65 10.70
N ALA A 210 14.04 6.48 11.35
CA ALA A 210 15.23 5.65 11.44
C ALA A 210 15.36 4.69 10.25
N TRP A 211 14.27 4.47 9.51
CA TRP A 211 14.25 3.61 8.34
C TRP A 211 14.89 4.31 7.14
N ASP A 212 15.75 3.57 6.45
CA ASP A 212 16.26 3.92 5.14
C ASP A 212 16.01 2.76 4.16
N LEU A 213 16.42 2.96 2.91
CA LEU A 213 16.22 1.97 1.85
C LEU A 213 16.89 0.63 2.17
N ALA A 214 18.10 0.65 2.77
CA ALA A 214 18.83 -0.58 3.07
C ALA A 214 18.13 -1.40 4.16
N ILE A 215 17.63 -0.73 5.22
CA ILE A 215 16.87 -1.39 6.29
C ILE A 215 15.56 -1.97 5.74
N ALA A 216 14.87 -1.23 4.87
CA ALA A 216 13.65 -1.72 4.22
C ALA A 216 13.92 -2.92 3.30
N GLU A 217 15.02 -2.92 2.55
CA GLU A 217 15.45 -4.04 1.71
C GLU A 217 15.80 -5.28 2.54
N ASP A 218 16.48 -5.11 3.68
CA ASP A 218 16.80 -6.22 4.58
C ASP A 218 15.56 -6.82 5.25
N LEU A 219 14.58 -5.98 5.63
CA LEU A 219 13.26 -6.49 6.07
C LEU A 219 12.59 -7.31 4.97
N VAL A 220 12.58 -6.78 3.73
CA VAL A 220 12.00 -7.47 2.58
C VAL A 220 12.71 -8.80 2.34
N ALA A 221 14.04 -8.84 2.44
CA ALA A 221 14.83 -10.06 2.31
C ALA A 221 14.50 -11.07 3.42
N GLY A 222 14.45 -10.62 4.68
CA GLY A 222 14.10 -11.46 5.82
C GLY A 222 12.69 -12.02 5.75
N ALA A 223 11.74 -11.24 5.19
CA ALA A 223 10.38 -11.71 4.96
C ALA A 223 10.26 -12.72 3.80
N GLY A 224 11.31 -12.99 3.03
CA GLY A 224 11.26 -13.86 1.84
C GLY A 224 10.87 -13.15 0.54
N GLY A 225 11.07 -11.83 0.48
CA GLY A 225 10.81 -10.97 -0.67
C GLY A 225 9.49 -10.19 -0.59
N MET A 226 9.31 -9.26 -1.54
CA MET A 226 8.21 -8.28 -1.52
C MET A 226 6.81 -8.91 -1.44
N SER A 227 6.60 -10.03 -2.13
CA SER A 227 5.31 -10.73 -2.14
C SER A 227 5.02 -11.44 -0.81
N ALA A 228 6.07 -11.93 -0.16
CA ALA A 228 5.98 -12.58 1.13
C ALA A 228 5.72 -11.54 2.23
N LEU A 229 6.45 -10.42 2.24
CA LEU A 229 6.17 -9.28 3.13
C LEU A 229 4.71 -8.80 3.01
N ALA A 230 4.19 -8.63 1.79
CA ALA A 230 2.80 -8.28 1.58
C ALA A 230 1.82 -9.34 2.14
N THR A 231 2.20 -10.61 2.12
CA THR A 231 1.41 -11.70 2.72
C THR A 231 1.43 -11.58 4.25
N LEU A 232 2.59 -11.30 4.85
CA LEU A 232 2.73 -11.09 6.29
C LEU A 232 1.87 -9.92 6.77
N ILE A 233 1.90 -8.78 6.08
CA ILE A 233 1.08 -7.60 6.39
C ILE A 233 -0.41 -7.96 6.37
N VAL A 234 -0.90 -8.59 5.29
CA VAL A 234 -2.33 -8.94 5.17
C VAL A 234 -2.74 -9.97 6.22
N SER A 235 -1.89 -10.98 6.46
CA SER A 235 -2.15 -12.00 7.47
C SER A 235 -2.13 -11.42 8.88
N HIS A 236 -1.28 -10.42 9.15
CA HIS A 236 -1.25 -9.71 10.43
C HIS A 236 -2.59 -9.00 10.68
N VAL A 237 -3.08 -8.22 9.72
CA VAL A 237 -4.40 -7.56 9.83
C VAL A 237 -5.52 -8.59 10.10
N ARG A 238 -5.50 -9.72 9.39
CA ARG A 238 -6.49 -10.79 9.57
C ARG A 238 -6.34 -11.57 10.89
N ALA A 239 -5.13 -11.64 11.46
CA ALA A 239 -4.89 -12.37 12.70
C ALA A 239 -5.59 -11.71 13.89
N PHE A 240 -5.65 -10.37 13.91
CA PHE A 240 -6.38 -9.63 14.93
C PHE A 240 -7.88 -9.55 14.66
N LEU A 241 -8.30 -9.63 13.39
CA LEU A 241 -9.72 -9.66 13.01
C LEU A 241 -10.07 -10.90 12.18
N PRO A 242 -10.01 -12.10 12.78
CA PRO A 242 -10.31 -13.35 12.07
C PRO A 242 -11.78 -13.47 11.68
N THR A 243 -12.69 -12.80 12.40
CA THR A 243 -14.12 -12.82 12.11
C THR A 243 -14.75 -11.44 12.35
N PRO A 244 -15.91 -11.13 11.74
CA PRO A 244 -16.69 -9.93 12.08
C PRO A 244 -17.14 -9.86 13.55
N ALA A 245 -17.10 -10.99 14.26
CA ALA A 245 -17.46 -11.12 15.67
C ALA A 245 -16.25 -11.03 16.63
N SER A 246 -15.04 -10.76 16.10
CA SER A 246 -13.85 -10.58 16.93
C SER A 246 -14.03 -9.46 17.96
N PRO A 247 -13.36 -9.55 19.13
CA PRO A 247 -13.38 -8.49 20.13
C PRO A 247 -13.05 -7.13 19.51
N ARG A 248 -13.77 -6.10 19.95
CA ARG A 248 -13.59 -4.72 19.48
C ARG A 248 -12.94 -3.95 20.60
N ASP A 249 -11.67 -4.23 20.84
CA ASP A 249 -10.84 -3.58 21.86
C ASP A 249 -9.52 -3.06 21.28
N ARG A 250 -8.82 -2.22 22.04
CA ARG A 250 -7.51 -1.66 21.66
C ARG A 250 -6.48 -2.75 21.35
N HIS A 251 -6.50 -3.85 22.10
CA HIS A 251 -5.59 -4.96 21.85
C HIS A 251 -5.79 -5.59 20.46
N THR A 252 -6.95 -5.37 19.85
CA THR A 252 -7.29 -5.80 18.49
C THR A 252 -6.92 -4.76 17.44
N PHE A 253 -7.21 -3.48 17.68
CA PHE A 253 -7.03 -2.42 16.67
C PHE A 253 -5.65 -1.76 16.67
N ASP A 254 -5.00 -1.58 17.83
CA ASP A 254 -3.68 -0.96 17.92
C ASP A 254 -2.65 -1.66 17.01
N PRO A 255 -2.56 -3.02 16.96
CA PRO A 255 -1.60 -3.69 16.07
C PRO A 255 -1.90 -3.49 14.59
N ILE A 256 -3.18 -3.43 14.24
CA ILE A 256 -3.58 -3.17 12.86
C ILE A 256 -3.10 -1.76 12.49
N PHE A 257 -3.41 -0.77 13.33
CA PHE A 257 -3.05 0.62 13.12
C PHE A 257 -1.52 0.82 13.05
N ASP A 258 -0.76 0.24 13.97
CA ASP A 258 0.71 0.22 13.97
C ASP A 258 1.26 -0.26 12.62
N ILE A 259 0.70 -1.36 12.10
CA ILE A 259 1.08 -1.91 10.80
C ILE A 259 0.69 -0.97 9.65
N LEU A 260 -0.44 -0.28 9.71
CA LEU A 260 -0.82 0.69 8.67
C LEU A 260 0.13 1.89 8.61
N ILE A 261 0.53 2.42 9.78
CA ILE A 261 1.52 3.50 9.85
C ILE A 261 2.85 3.02 9.30
N PHE A 262 3.30 1.84 9.74
CA PHE A 262 4.54 1.25 9.24
C PHE A 262 4.53 1.06 7.71
N VAL A 263 3.42 0.59 7.13
CA VAL A 263 3.27 0.46 5.67
C VAL A 263 3.30 1.82 4.97
N GLY A 264 2.75 2.87 5.60
CA GLY A 264 2.90 4.26 5.14
C GLY A 264 4.37 4.66 4.99
N THR A 265 5.17 4.45 6.02
CA THR A 265 6.62 4.71 6.00
C THR A 265 7.35 3.89 4.92
N LEU A 266 6.98 2.61 4.74
CA LEU A 266 7.56 1.80 3.67
C LEU A 266 7.28 2.36 2.27
N TYR A 267 6.15 3.02 2.04
CA TYR A 267 5.87 3.65 0.75
C TYR A 267 6.72 4.88 0.45
N GLU A 268 7.16 5.59 1.47
CA GLU A 268 8.05 6.74 1.31
C GLU A 268 9.48 6.32 0.97
N ILE A 269 9.89 5.16 1.50
CA ILE A 269 11.27 4.67 1.41
C ILE A 269 11.48 3.76 0.20
N LEU A 270 10.58 2.80 -0.03
CA LEU A 270 10.74 1.83 -1.11
C LEU A 270 10.37 2.49 -2.45
N PRO A 271 11.10 2.18 -3.54
CA PRO A 271 10.76 2.70 -4.85
C PRO A 271 9.30 2.35 -5.17
N ASN A 272 8.53 3.38 -5.53
CA ASN A 272 7.10 3.31 -5.74
C ASN A 272 6.73 2.07 -6.59
N PHE A 273 5.66 1.36 -6.20
CA PHE A 273 4.89 0.32 -6.93
C PHE A 273 5.00 -1.17 -6.52
N PRO A 274 6.17 -1.77 -6.19
CA PRO A 274 6.23 -3.22 -5.93
C PRO A 274 5.41 -3.65 -4.71
N LEU A 275 5.55 -2.94 -3.58
CA LEU A 275 4.81 -3.26 -2.35
C LEU A 275 3.31 -3.04 -2.52
N SER A 276 2.91 -1.89 -3.08
CA SER A 276 1.49 -1.55 -3.31
C SER A 276 0.81 -2.60 -4.19
N ARG A 277 1.46 -3.01 -5.28
CA ARG A 277 0.95 -4.07 -6.15
C ARG A 277 0.88 -5.43 -5.44
N ALA A 278 1.89 -5.76 -4.65
CA ALA A 278 1.91 -7.00 -3.88
C ALA A 278 0.77 -7.04 -2.84
N LEU A 279 0.57 -5.96 -2.08
CA LEU A 279 -0.51 -5.82 -1.10
C LEU A 279 -1.88 -5.93 -1.75
N LEU A 280 -2.10 -5.23 -2.87
CA LEU A 280 -3.35 -5.31 -3.63
C LEU A 280 -3.64 -6.76 -4.07
N ASN A 281 -2.62 -7.47 -4.58
CA ASN A 281 -2.76 -8.86 -5.03
C ASN A 281 -2.99 -9.85 -3.88
N ARG A 282 -2.51 -9.55 -2.66
CA ARG A 282 -2.74 -10.37 -1.45
C ARG A 282 -4.07 -10.08 -0.76
N GLY A 283 -4.84 -9.12 -1.27
CA GLY A 283 -6.19 -8.82 -0.78
C GLY A 283 -6.20 -7.96 0.48
N ILE A 284 -5.23 -7.05 0.63
CA ILE A 284 -5.20 -6.07 1.74
C ILE A 284 -6.50 -5.27 1.81
N VAL A 285 -7.10 -4.90 0.67
CA VAL A 285 -8.31 -4.08 0.63
C VAL A 285 -9.46 -4.74 1.39
N THR A 286 -9.67 -6.05 1.19
CA THR A 286 -10.71 -6.79 1.92
C THR A 286 -10.40 -6.81 3.42
N ALA A 287 -9.17 -7.14 3.80
CA ALA A 287 -8.77 -7.18 5.21
C ALA A 287 -8.96 -5.81 5.91
N LEU A 288 -8.61 -4.72 5.24
CA LEU A 288 -8.79 -3.36 5.75
C LEU A 288 -10.25 -2.97 5.85
N MET A 289 -11.07 -3.30 4.85
CA MET A 289 -12.49 -2.95 4.89
C MET A 289 -13.25 -3.77 5.92
N ASP A 290 -12.85 -5.02 6.17
CA ASP A 290 -13.39 -5.83 7.26
C ASP A 290 -12.99 -5.22 8.61
N ALA A 291 -11.73 -4.79 8.75
CA ALA A 291 -11.27 -4.10 9.94
C ALA A 291 -11.99 -2.78 10.19
N PHE A 292 -12.12 -1.97 9.16
CA PHE A 292 -12.77 -0.67 9.23
C PHE A 292 -14.26 -0.81 9.58
N ARG A 293 -14.98 -1.78 9.01
CA ARG A 293 -16.38 -2.05 9.43
C ARG A 293 -16.49 -2.54 10.87
N ALA A 294 -15.59 -3.44 11.29
CA ALA A 294 -15.58 -3.92 12.67
C ALA A 294 -15.38 -2.77 13.67
N LEU A 295 -14.55 -1.79 13.31
CA LEU A 295 -14.35 -0.56 14.09
C LEU A 295 -15.65 0.28 14.15
N LEU A 296 -16.31 0.48 13.01
CA LEU A 296 -17.55 1.27 12.93
C LEU A 296 -18.75 0.64 13.66
N ASP A 297 -18.84 -0.67 13.70
CA ASP A 297 -19.92 -1.37 14.40
C ASP A 297 -19.72 -1.36 15.94
N GLY A 298 -18.50 -1.06 16.42
CA GLY A 298 -18.11 -1.19 17.82
C GLY A 298 -18.59 -0.06 18.74
N THR A 299 -18.87 -0.39 20.00
CA THR A 299 -19.10 0.58 21.08
C THR A 299 -17.79 1.09 21.71
N LEU A 300 -16.69 1.11 20.95
CA LEU A 300 -15.43 1.73 21.39
C LEU A 300 -15.62 3.25 21.41
N HIS A 301 -16.41 3.73 22.36
CA HIS A 301 -16.89 5.10 22.42
C HIS A 301 -15.79 6.10 22.82
N ASP A 302 -14.68 5.63 23.38
CA ASP A 302 -13.63 6.48 23.95
C ASP A 302 -12.38 6.64 23.08
N ASP A 303 -12.27 5.94 21.93
CA ASP A 303 -11.07 6.02 21.10
C ASP A 303 -11.36 6.32 19.64
N LYS A 304 -11.44 7.61 19.34
CA LYS A 304 -11.84 8.12 18.02
C LYS A 304 -10.67 8.19 17.02
N GLY A 305 -9.42 8.12 17.51
CA GLY A 305 -8.21 8.28 16.71
C GLY A 305 -8.02 7.21 15.63
N ASP A 306 -8.59 6.03 15.86
CA ASP A 306 -8.40 4.86 14.98
C ASP A 306 -9.05 5.07 13.61
N VAL A 307 -10.26 5.64 13.55
CA VAL A 307 -10.98 5.85 12.28
C VAL A 307 -10.21 6.79 11.36
N GLY A 308 -9.59 7.84 11.91
CA GLY A 308 -8.77 8.78 11.15
C GLY A 308 -7.58 8.11 10.47
N GLY A 309 -6.86 7.22 11.15
CA GLY A 309 -5.74 6.51 10.51
C GLY A 309 -6.16 5.50 9.46
N PHE A 310 -7.27 4.78 9.64
CA PHE A 310 -7.83 3.93 8.58
C PHE A 310 -8.21 4.77 7.35
N ALA A 311 -8.89 5.90 7.55
CA ALA A 311 -9.26 6.82 6.47
C ALA A 311 -8.01 7.33 5.73
N ASN A 312 -6.99 7.78 6.46
CA ASN A 312 -5.73 8.27 5.89
C ASN A 312 -5.02 7.18 5.09
N PHE A 313 -4.94 5.96 5.63
CA PHE A 313 -4.34 4.83 4.91
C PHE A 313 -5.09 4.53 3.60
N ILE A 314 -6.43 4.52 3.62
CA ILE A 314 -7.25 4.32 2.43
C ILE A 314 -6.99 5.44 1.41
N GLN A 315 -6.94 6.70 1.83
CA GLN A 315 -6.62 7.83 0.96
C GLN A 315 -5.24 7.67 0.29
N VAL A 316 -4.22 7.26 1.05
CA VAL A 316 -2.87 6.99 0.52
C VAL A 316 -2.92 5.87 -0.51
N GLN A 317 -3.68 4.79 -0.27
CA GLN A 317 -3.83 3.70 -1.25
C GLN A 317 -4.55 4.14 -2.52
N LEU A 318 -5.60 4.95 -2.39
CA LEU A 318 -6.33 5.50 -3.53
C LEU A 318 -5.50 6.50 -4.35
N SER A 319 -4.51 7.13 -3.71
CA SER A 319 -3.52 8.00 -4.36
C SER A 319 -2.36 7.21 -4.99
N SER A 320 -2.17 5.96 -4.59
CA SER A 320 -1.11 5.07 -5.06
C SER A 320 -1.42 4.45 -6.42
N TYR A 321 -0.41 4.25 -7.26
CA TYR A 321 -0.60 3.64 -8.58
C TYR A 321 -0.58 2.10 -8.56
N PRO A 322 -1.44 1.44 -9.34
CA PRO A 322 -2.45 2.01 -10.24
C PRO A 322 -3.77 2.38 -9.52
N ARG A 323 -4.06 3.69 -9.41
CA ARG A 323 -5.17 4.26 -8.61
C ARG A 323 -6.52 3.60 -8.90
N HIS A 324 -6.88 3.50 -10.17
CA HIS A 324 -8.16 2.90 -10.60
C HIS A 324 -8.37 1.44 -10.14
N LYS A 325 -7.31 0.65 -9.96
CA LYS A 325 -7.45 -0.73 -9.45
C LYS A 325 -7.73 -0.75 -7.95
N TRP A 326 -7.05 0.12 -7.20
CA TRP A 326 -7.32 0.32 -5.78
C TRP A 326 -8.76 0.79 -5.57
N THR A 327 -9.18 1.84 -6.30
CA THR A 327 -10.54 2.37 -6.22
C THR A 327 -11.59 1.32 -6.49
N GLY A 328 -11.48 0.57 -7.60
CA GLY A 328 -12.42 -0.52 -7.90
C GLY A 328 -12.51 -1.56 -6.77
N LYS A 329 -11.36 -1.97 -6.22
CA LYS A 329 -11.32 -2.93 -5.10
C LYS A 329 -11.96 -2.39 -3.83
N PHE A 330 -11.70 -1.14 -3.46
CA PHE A 330 -12.31 -0.52 -2.28
C PHE A 330 -13.82 -0.35 -2.46
N LEU A 331 -14.28 0.03 -3.65
CA LEU A 331 -15.72 0.11 -3.97
C LEU A 331 -16.40 -1.26 -3.85
N GLN A 332 -15.80 -2.30 -4.45
CA GLN A 332 -16.28 -3.69 -4.32
C GLN A 332 -16.31 -4.14 -2.85
N ALA A 333 -15.31 -3.71 -2.07
CA ALA A 333 -15.21 -3.97 -0.64
C ALA A 333 -16.02 -2.97 0.21
N GLY A 334 -17.01 -2.27 -0.35
CA GLY A 334 -17.98 -1.49 0.42
C GLY A 334 -17.45 -0.21 1.06
N LEU A 335 -16.49 0.47 0.44
CA LEU A 335 -15.96 1.76 0.90
C LEU A 335 -17.06 2.81 1.10
N ILE A 336 -17.98 2.96 0.14
CA ILE A 336 -19.05 3.98 0.22
C ILE A 336 -19.95 3.76 1.44
N PRO A 337 -20.55 2.58 1.66
CA PRO A 337 -21.29 2.31 2.88
C PRO A 337 -20.51 2.61 4.18
N ALA A 338 -19.20 2.29 4.22
CA ALA A 338 -18.38 2.53 5.40
C ALA A 338 -18.17 4.03 5.67
N ILE A 339 -17.93 4.83 4.62
CA ILE A 339 -17.86 6.30 4.74
C ILE A 339 -19.19 6.87 5.24
N CYS A 340 -20.32 6.39 4.69
CA CYS A 340 -21.65 6.83 5.14
C CYS A 340 -21.90 6.47 6.61
N ALA A 341 -21.54 5.25 7.02
CA ALA A 341 -21.66 4.81 8.41
C ALA A 341 -20.77 5.65 9.34
N SER A 342 -19.56 6.01 8.90
CA SER A 342 -18.64 6.87 9.64
C SER A 342 -19.23 8.26 9.92
N ALA A 343 -19.82 8.91 8.91
CA ALA A 343 -20.45 10.23 9.12
C ALA A 343 -21.70 10.17 10.00
N ALA A 344 -22.38 9.03 10.07
CA ALA A 344 -23.51 8.84 10.95
C ALA A 344 -23.10 8.63 12.43
N THR A 345 -21.82 8.30 12.70
CA THR A 345 -21.32 8.10 14.05
C THR A 345 -21.22 9.44 14.80
N PRO A 346 -21.89 9.59 15.96
CA PRO A 346 -21.79 10.81 16.76
C PRO A 346 -20.35 11.11 17.15
N HIS A 347 -19.96 12.39 17.04
CA HIS A 347 -18.63 12.87 17.40
C HIS A 347 -17.47 12.26 16.60
N MET A 348 -17.70 11.90 15.34
CA MET A 348 -16.62 11.55 14.42
C MET A 348 -15.53 12.63 14.40
N GLU A 349 -14.29 12.20 14.33
CA GLU A 349 -13.13 13.09 14.32
C GLU A 349 -13.06 13.93 13.04
N GLU A 350 -12.78 15.22 13.20
CA GLU A 350 -12.60 16.16 12.08
C GLU A 350 -11.53 15.69 11.07
N PRO A 351 -10.35 15.18 11.49
CA PRO A 351 -9.38 14.61 10.55
C PRO A 351 -9.92 13.47 9.68
N ALA A 352 -10.76 12.59 10.23
CA ALA A 352 -11.38 11.51 9.48
C ALA A 352 -12.38 12.05 8.44
N LEU A 353 -13.23 13.01 8.85
CA LEU A 353 -14.20 13.67 7.97
C LEU A 353 -13.51 14.40 6.82
N LEU A 354 -12.44 15.14 7.11
CA LEU A 354 -11.61 15.80 6.09
C LEU A 354 -11.05 14.78 5.10
N THR A 355 -10.53 13.66 5.59
CA THR A 355 -9.98 12.60 4.74
C THR A 355 -11.05 11.98 3.85
N PHE A 356 -12.25 11.73 4.37
CA PHE A 356 -13.37 11.26 3.55
C PHE A 356 -13.81 12.31 2.53
N GLY A 357 -13.79 13.59 2.90
CA GLY A 357 -13.99 14.71 1.98
C GLY A 357 -13.01 14.68 0.79
N ILE A 358 -11.72 14.46 1.04
CA ILE A 358 -10.71 14.30 -0.02
C ILE A 358 -11.03 13.07 -0.89
N ILE A 359 -11.35 11.93 -0.27
CA ILE A 359 -11.69 10.72 -1.03
C ILE A 359 -12.90 10.97 -1.96
N LEU A 360 -13.94 11.63 -1.47
CA LEU A 360 -15.20 11.84 -2.17
C LEU A 360 -15.12 12.95 -3.24
N ASN A 361 -14.48 14.08 -2.96
CA ASN A 361 -14.44 15.22 -3.89
C ASN A 361 -13.23 15.22 -4.81
N GLU A 362 -12.10 14.71 -4.33
CA GLU A 362 -10.86 14.80 -5.08
C GLU A 362 -10.54 13.49 -5.77
N LEU A 363 -10.50 12.38 -5.04
CA LEU A 363 -9.97 11.13 -5.58
C LEU A 363 -11.00 10.37 -6.42
N LEU A 364 -12.21 10.16 -5.90
CA LEU A 364 -13.24 9.39 -6.59
C LEU A 364 -13.60 9.97 -7.97
N PRO A 365 -13.79 11.29 -8.15
CA PRO A 365 -14.20 11.85 -9.43
C PRO A 365 -13.12 11.69 -10.50
N LEU A 366 -11.85 11.82 -10.13
CA LEU A 366 -10.71 11.55 -11.04
C LEU A 366 -10.72 10.09 -11.53
N MET A 367 -11.22 9.16 -10.72
CA MET A 367 -11.25 7.73 -11.05
C MET A 367 -12.48 7.31 -11.86
N THR A 368 -13.53 8.15 -11.92
CA THR A 368 -14.73 7.87 -12.71
C THR A 368 -14.54 8.01 -14.24
N ILE A 369 -13.32 8.29 -14.70
CA ILE A 369 -12.97 8.23 -16.14
C ILE A 369 -12.71 6.79 -16.62
N TYR A 370 -12.59 5.84 -15.70
CA TYR A 370 -12.30 4.43 -15.99
C TYR A 370 -13.58 3.60 -15.96
N HIS A 371 -13.74 2.73 -16.96
CA HIS A 371 -14.86 1.81 -17.06
C HIS A 371 -14.92 0.88 -15.84
N SER A 372 -13.77 0.30 -15.45
CA SER A 372 -13.71 -0.62 -14.32
C SER A 372 -14.24 0.02 -13.04
N VAL A 373 -13.86 1.27 -12.77
CA VAL A 373 -14.28 2.01 -11.59
C VAL A 373 -15.77 2.32 -11.64
N LEU A 374 -16.30 2.79 -12.77
CA LEU A 374 -17.74 3.05 -12.91
C LEU A 374 -18.59 1.77 -12.82
N SER A 375 -18.07 0.64 -13.30
CA SER A 375 -18.70 -0.67 -13.13
C SER A 375 -18.83 -1.04 -11.66
N ASP A 376 -17.78 -0.82 -10.87
CA ASP A 376 -17.76 -1.12 -9.44
C ASP A 376 -18.53 -0.08 -8.61
N LEU A 377 -18.57 1.18 -9.07
CA LEU A 377 -19.29 2.28 -8.41
C LEU A 377 -20.80 2.18 -8.58
N ARG A 378 -21.29 1.70 -9.73
CA ARG A 378 -22.72 1.61 -10.04
C ARG A 378 -23.58 1.03 -8.91
N PRO A 379 -23.28 -0.17 -8.35
CA PRO A 379 -24.08 -0.71 -7.25
C PRO A 379 -23.97 0.10 -5.96
N ALA A 380 -22.86 0.78 -5.72
CA ALA A 380 -22.66 1.62 -4.53
C ALA A 380 -23.28 3.03 -4.68
N PHE A 381 -23.62 3.46 -5.90
CA PHE A 381 -24.09 4.81 -6.18
C PHE A 381 -25.46 5.11 -5.55
N GLU A 382 -26.34 4.12 -5.39
CA GLU A 382 -27.62 4.32 -4.69
C GLU A 382 -27.43 4.62 -3.19
N THR A 383 -26.40 4.04 -2.57
CA THR A 383 -26.02 4.40 -1.20
C THR A 383 -25.41 5.79 -1.16
N LEU A 384 -24.55 6.12 -2.14
CA LEU A 384 -23.97 7.45 -2.27
C LEU A 384 -25.02 8.55 -2.48
N SER A 385 -26.06 8.27 -3.27
CA SER A 385 -27.13 9.24 -3.58
C SER A 385 -28.03 9.57 -2.40
N ARG A 386 -28.01 8.74 -1.36
CA ARG A 386 -28.77 8.93 -0.12
C ARG A 386 -27.92 9.52 1.00
N LEU A 387 -26.63 9.74 0.77
CA LEU A 387 -25.72 10.28 1.75
C LEU A 387 -26.05 11.76 2.04
N ASP A 388 -26.31 12.08 3.29
CA ASP A 388 -26.22 13.46 3.76
C ASP A 388 -24.74 13.84 3.82
N ALA A 389 -24.34 14.69 2.88
CA ALA A 389 -22.96 15.11 2.74
C ALA A 389 -22.57 16.24 3.71
N SER A 390 -23.55 16.90 4.33
CA SER A 390 -23.28 18.06 5.20
C SER A 390 -22.25 17.81 6.31
N PRO A 391 -22.15 16.62 6.95
CA PRO A 391 -21.17 16.39 8.00
C PRO A 391 -19.71 16.36 7.51
N PHE A 392 -19.46 16.10 6.22
CA PHE A 392 -18.09 16.02 5.67
C PHE A 392 -17.52 17.38 5.29
N PHE A 393 -18.37 18.43 5.29
CA PHE A 393 -18.05 19.73 4.73
C PHE A 393 -18.21 20.80 5.78
N ALA A 394 -17.08 21.36 6.23
CA ALA A 394 -17.07 22.45 7.19
C ALA A 394 -17.69 23.74 6.61
N GLU A 395 -17.52 23.97 5.31
CA GLU A 395 -17.98 25.18 4.64
C GLU A 395 -19.06 24.90 3.57
N GLN A 396 -19.99 25.84 3.40
CA GLN A 396 -21.05 25.75 2.38
C GLN A 396 -20.49 25.59 0.95
N LYS A 397 -19.36 26.27 0.65
CA LYS A 397 -18.70 26.17 -0.66
C LYS A 397 -18.29 24.73 -0.99
N ASP A 398 -17.90 23.94 0.02
CA ASP A 398 -17.46 22.57 -0.16
C ASP A 398 -18.66 21.65 -0.42
N LEU A 399 -19.80 21.93 0.22
CA LEU A 399 -21.06 21.24 -0.08
C LEU A 399 -21.58 21.54 -1.49
N GLU A 400 -21.43 22.78 -1.96
CA GLU A 400 -21.74 23.15 -3.35
C GLU A 400 -20.82 22.42 -4.34
N HIS A 401 -19.53 22.33 -4.03
CA HIS A 401 -18.56 21.55 -4.80
C HIS A 401 -18.91 20.05 -4.80
N TRP A 402 -19.34 19.48 -3.68
CA TRP A 402 -19.79 18.09 -3.61
C TRP A 402 -21.01 17.83 -4.49
N ASN A 403 -22.04 18.67 -4.40
CA ASN A 403 -23.24 18.54 -5.25
C ASN A 403 -22.88 18.57 -6.73
N PHE A 404 -21.87 19.36 -7.07
CA PHE A 404 -21.32 19.43 -8.39
C PHE A 404 -20.59 18.12 -8.80
N VAL A 405 -19.70 17.62 -7.95
CA VAL A 405 -19.01 16.32 -8.13
C VAL A 405 -20.02 15.18 -8.30
N PHE A 406 -21.06 15.16 -7.48
CA PHE A 406 -22.09 14.14 -7.50
C PHE A 406 -22.81 14.09 -8.87
N LYS A 407 -23.20 15.25 -9.40
CA LYS A 407 -23.80 15.36 -10.75
C LYS A 407 -22.86 14.89 -11.86
N MET A 408 -21.55 15.15 -11.72
CA MET A 408 -20.55 14.67 -12.67
C MET A 408 -20.44 13.13 -12.64
N ILE A 409 -20.45 12.52 -11.46
CA ILE A 409 -20.47 11.06 -11.31
C ILE A 409 -21.74 10.46 -11.95
N GLU A 410 -22.91 11.05 -11.69
CA GLU A 410 -24.18 10.64 -12.29
C GLU A 410 -24.13 10.69 -13.82
N TYR A 411 -23.64 11.80 -14.37
CA TYR A 411 -23.43 11.98 -15.81
C TYR A 411 -22.53 10.89 -16.40
N ARG A 412 -21.40 10.59 -15.75
CA ARG A 412 -20.46 9.55 -16.21
C ARG A 412 -21.05 8.14 -16.08
N LEU A 413 -21.83 7.85 -15.03
CA LEU A 413 -22.55 6.59 -14.89
C LEU A 413 -23.60 6.38 -15.99
N ARG A 414 -24.26 7.46 -16.43
CA ARG A 414 -25.17 7.44 -17.58
C ARG A 414 -24.41 7.13 -18.88
N ILE A 415 -23.27 7.78 -19.13
CA ILE A 415 -22.43 7.46 -20.30
C ILE A 415 -21.96 6.00 -20.23
N HIS A 416 -21.53 5.54 -19.07
CA HIS A 416 -21.12 4.15 -18.86
C HIS A 416 -22.24 3.15 -19.11
N GLN A 417 -23.49 3.49 -18.77
CA GLN A 417 -24.66 2.66 -19.10
C GLN A 417 -24.85 2.59 -20.61
N LEU A 418 -24.89 3.73 -21.29
CA LEU A 418 -25.01 3.79 -22.75
C LEU A 418 -23.88 3.04 -23.44
N TYR A 419 -22.65 3.10 -22.91
CA TYR A 419 -21.50 2.38 -23.41
C TYR A 419 -21.70 0.87 -23.31
N THR A 420 -22.10 0.41 -22.12
CA THR A 420 -22.30 -1.02 -21.82
C THR A 420 -23.43 -1.62 -22.65
N ASP A 421 -24.50 -0.86 -22.87
CA ASP A 421 -25.65 -1.28 -23.67
C ASP A 421 -25.37 -1.25 -25.19
N GLY A 422 -24.21 -0.75 -25.62
CA GLY A 422 -23.90 -0.52 -27.04
C GLY A 422 -24.71 0.62 -27.66
N ASN A 423 -25.39 1.43 -26.85
CA ASN A 423 -26.23 2.55 -27.27
C ASN A 423 -25.45 3.84 -27.50
N LEU A 424 -24.17 3.89 -27.12
CA LEU A 424 -23.27 4.95 -27.57
C LEU A 424 -23.00 4.79 -29.07
N ASN A 425 -23.84 5.47 -29.84
CA ASN A 425 -23.62 5.74 -31.25
C ASN A 425 -22.43 6.70 -31.39
N PHE A 426 -21.22 6.18 -31.18
CA PHE A 426 -20.00 6.88 -31.51
C PHE A 426 -19.89 6.86 -33.04
N CYS A 427 -19.87 8.05 -33.65
CA CYS A 427 -19.46 8.20 -35.04
C CYS A 427 -17.99 7.82 -35.17
N LEU A 428 -17.67 6.53 -35.30
CA LEU A 428 -16.31 6.12 -35.59
C LEU A 428 -16.06 6.50 -37.05
N ALA A 429 -15.37 7.61 -37.29
CA ALA A 429 -14.96 7.95 -38.64
C ALA A 429 -13.81 7.05 -39.08
N CYS A 430 -13.69 6.89 -40.39
CA CYS A 430 -12.45 6.41 -40.97
C CYS A 430 -11.34 7.46 -40.74
N GLY A 431 -10.16 7.01 -40.28
CA GLY A 431 -8.96 7.84 -40.10
C GLY A 431 -8.40 8.39 -41.41
N ASN A 432 -8.81 7.83 -42.55
CA ASN A 432 -8.55 8.45 -43.84
C ASN A 432 -9.48 9.66 -44.01
N VAL A 433 -8.92 10.86 -43.85
CA VAL A 433 -9.66 12.14 -44.00
C VAL A 433 -10.32 12.33 -45.37
N LYS A 434 -9.86 11.61 -46.40
CA LYS A 434 -10.47 11.64 -47.74
C LYS A 434 -11.61 10.63 -47.91
N CYS A 435 -11.88 9.82 -46.88
CA CYS A 435 -12.96 8.86 -46.92
C CYS A 435 -14.30 9.58 -46.86
N ALA A 436 -15.07 9.50 -47.95
CA ALA A 436 -16.43 10.02 -48.00
C ALA A 436 -17.47 9.03 -47.44
N ALA A 437 -17.06 7.82 -47.06
CA ALA A 437 -17.98 6.81 -46.54
C ALA A 437 -18.75 7.39 -45.34
N PRO A 438 -20.07 7.21 -45.29
CA PRO A 438 -20.86 7.68 -44.15
C PRO A 438 -20.32 7.02 -42.87
N MET A 439 -20.19 7.83 -41.82
CA MET A 439 -19.92 7.33 -40.48
C MET A 439 -21.05 6.37 -40.12
N SER A 440 -20.76 5.06 -40.13
CA SER A 440 -21.74 4.06 -39.71
C SER A 440 -21.34 3.56 -38.33
N THR A 441 -22.35 3.46 -37.47
CA THR A 441 -22.23 2.88 -36.13
C THR A 441 -22.08 1.36 -36.17
N THR A 442 -22.23 0.73 -37.34
CA THR A 442 -22.32 -0.73 -37.51
C THR A 442 -21.16 -1.34 -38.31
N HIS A 443 -20.37 -0.55 -39.05
CA HIS A 443 -19.25 -1.10 -39.80
C HIS A 443 -18.10 -1.51 -38.88
N LYS A 444 -17.68 -2.78 -38.99
CA LYS A 444 -16.47 -3.30 -38.35
C LYS A 444 -15.23 -2.57 -38.89
N LEU A 445 -14.86 -1.46 -38.25
CA LEU A 445 -13.64 -0.74 -38.61
C LEU A 445 -12.41 -1.57 -38.27
N ARG A 446 -11.43 -1.52 -39.16
CA ARG A 446 -10.12 -2.16 -39.00
C ARG A 446 -9.19 -1.23 -38.23
N ARG A 447 -8.45 -1.76 -37.26
CA ARG A 447 -7.41 -1.01 -36.56
C ARG A 447 -6.11 -1.03 -37.37
N CYS A 448 -5.35 0.05 -37.34
CA CYS A 448 -3.98 0.04 -37.83
C CYS A 448 -3.15 -1.03 -37.09
N GLY A 449 -2.46 -1.92 -37.81
CA GLY A 449 -1.64 -2.98 -37.19
C GLY A 449 -0.43 -2.46 -36.40
N GLY A 450 0.08 -1.26 -36.72
CA GLY A 450 1.17 -0.62 -36.00
C GLY A 450 0.69 0.06 -34.71
N CYS A 451 0.05 1.22 -34.84
CA CYS A 451 -0.35 2.01 -33.68
C CYS A 451 -1.59 1.49 -32.95
N SER A 452 -2.48 0.72 -33.61
CA SER A 452 -3.80 0.31 -33.08
C SER A 452 -4.76 1.46 -32.70
N PHE A 453 -4.40 2.71 -32.98
CA PHE A 453 -5.23 3.90 -32.70
C PHE A 453 -6.12 4.28 -33.88
N SER A 454 -5.57 4.38 -35.09
CA SER A 454 -6.36 4.76 -36.27
C SER A 454 -7.29 3.62 -36.72
N LEU A 455 -8.54 3.98 -37.00
CA LEU A 455 -9.60 3.08 -37.45
C LEU A 455 -9.92 3.32 -38.92
N TYR A 456 -10.13 2.26 -39.71
CA TYR A 456 -10.39 2.37 -41.14
C TYR A 456 -11.58 1.52 -41.55
N CYS A 457 -12.47 2.07 -42.39
CA CYS A 457 -13.58 1.30 -42.94
C CYS A 457 -13.12 0.21 -43.93
N SER A 458 -11.94 0.38 -44.54
CA SER A 458 -11.39 -0.55 -45.51
C SER A 458 -9.86 -0.56 -45.51
N LYS A 459 -9.27 -1.58 -46.14
CA LYS A 459 -7.81 -1.68 -46.32
C LYS A 459 -7.29 -0.58 -47.25
N GLU A 460 -8.09 -0.20 -48.24
CA GLU A 460 -7.77 0.86 -49.20
C GLU A 460 -7.66 2.21 -48.49
N CYS A 461 -8.60 2.51 -47.58
CA CYS A 461 -8.51 3.71 -46.75
C CYS A 461 -7.27 3.72 -45.86
N GLN A 462 -6.92 2.57 -45.26
CA GLN A 462 -5.69 2.45 -44.48
C GLN A 462 -4.45 2.70 -45.34
N VAL A 463 -4.36 2.12 -46.53
CA VAL A 463 -3.22 2.30 -47.44
C VAL A 463 -3.11 3.75 -47.93
N GLN A 464 -4.25 4.38 -48.23
CA GLN A 464 -4.30 5.79 -48.60
C GLN A 464 -3.79 6.66 -47.46
N ASP A 465 -4.37 6.55 -46.27
CA ASP A 465 -3.95 7.33 -45.10
C ASP A 465 -2.47 7.10 -44.73
N TRP A 466 -2.00 5.84 -44.85
CA TRP A 466 -0.60 5.47 -44.67
C TRP A 466 0.33 6.28 -45.57
N ARG A 467 0.02 6.35 -46.87
CA ARG A 467 0.80 7.12 -47.85
C ARG A 467 0.68 8.62 -47.63
N PHE A 468 -0.49 9.10 -47.22
CA PHE A 468 -0.71 10.52 -47.05
C PHE A 468 0.05 11.07 -45.85
N GLY A 469 0.14 10.36 -44.73
CA GLY A 469 0.96 10.82 -43.60
C GLY A 469 0.90 9.97 -42.34
N HIS A 470 -0.05 9.03 -42.25
CA HIS A 470 -0.17 8.19 -41.07
C HIS A 470 1.09 7.37 -40.79
N ARG A 471 1.96 7.08 -41.77
CA ARG A 471 3.24 6.41 -41.51
C ARG A 471 4.07 7.09 -40.42
N HIS A 472 4.16 8.42 -40.43
CA HIS A 472 4.92 9.19 -39.44
C HIS A 472 4.19 9.21 -38.09
N ALA A 473 2.88 9.50 -38.12
CA ALA A 473 2.04 9.48 -36.92
C ALA A 473 1.98 8.10 -36.25
N CYS A 474 2.02 7.02 -37.04
CA CYS A 474 1.94 5.65 -36.56
C CYS A 474 3.15 5.30 -35.71
N ALA A 475 4.36 5.71 -36.10
CA ALA A 475 5.56 5.49 -35.30
C ALA A 475 5.42 6.15 -33.91
N LEU A 476 5.06 7.44 -33.87
CA LEU A 476 4.81 8.19 -32.63
C LEU A 476 3.70 7.56 -31.77
N LEU A 477 2.57 7.20 -32.38
CA LEU A 477 1.45 6.59 -31.66
C LEU A 477 1.78 5.16 -31.20
N SER A 478 2.66 4.45 -31.92
CA SER A 478 3.07 3.10 -31.55
C SER A 478 4.04 3.08 -30.37
N THR A 479 4.98 4.02 -30.28
CA THR A 479 5.88 4.15 -29.12
C THR A 479 5.09 4.49 -27.86
N ARG A 480 4.08 5.35 -27.98
CA ARG A 480 3.16 5.71 -26.89
C ARG A 480 2.09 4.68 -26.57
N ARG A 481 2.04 3.55 -27.27
CA ARG A 481 1.13 2.46 -26.92
C ARG A 481 1.40 1.94 -25.50
N HIS A 482 2.65 2.03 -25.04
CA HIS A 482 3.07 1.63 -23.71
C HIS A 482 2.52 2.55 -22.60
N ASP A 483 2.25 3.82 -22.90
CA ASP A 483 1.70 4.79 -21.94
C ASP A 483 0.36 4.29 -21.35
N TYR A 484 -0.41 3.54 -22.14
CA TYR A 484 -1.72 2.99 -21.76
C TYR A 484 -1.68 1.50 -21.44
N SER A 485 -0.50 0.89 -21.37
CA SER A 485 -0.36 -0.58 -21.21
C SER A 485 -0.97 -1.09 -19.90
N HIS A 486 -1.09 -0.21 -18.89
CA HIS A 486 -1.67 -0.51 -17.60
C HIS A 486 -3.22 -0.49 -17.58
N LEU A 487 -3.85 0.13 -18.57
CA LEU A 487 -5.30 0.16 -18.71
C LEU A 487 -5.83 -1.12 -19.36
N SER A 488 -7.06 -1.51 -19.03
CA SER A 488 -7.75 -2.56 -19.78
C SER A 488 -8.20 -2.05 -21.16
N ASP A 489 -8.50 -2.96 -22.09
CA ASP A 489 -9.10 -2.57 -23.38
C ASP A 489 -10.45 -1.86 -23.20
N LYS A 490 -11.23 -2.26 -22.20
CA LYS A 490 -12.51 -1.63 -21.86
C LYS A 490 -12.31 -0.21 -21.34
N ASP A 491 -11.35 0.02 -20.45
CA ASP A 491 -11.03 1.37 -19.95
C ASP A 491 -10.56 2.29 -21.08
N ARG A 492 -9.64 1.81 -21.93
CA ARG A 492 -9.18 2.58 -23.10
C ARG A 492 -10.34 2.91 -24.04
N SER A 493 -11.21 1.94 -24.29
CA SER A 493 -12.36 2.13 -25.17
C SER A 493 -13.37 3.10 -24.57
N PHE A 494 -13.72 2.94 -23.29
CA PHE A 494 -14.67 3.80 -22.60
C PHE A 494 -14.16 5.24 -22.49
N LEU A 495 -12.89 5.44 -22.13
CA LEU A 495 -12.30 6.76 -22.03
C LEU A 495 -12.43 7.54 -23.35
N ARG A 496 -12.23 6.89 -24.51
CA ARG A 496 -12.50 7.50 -25.82
C ARG A 496 -13.94 7.97 -26.00
N HIS A 497 -14.90 7.18 -25.50
CA HIS A 497 -16.31 7.56 -25.56
C HIS A 497 -16.58 8.73 -24.63
N LEU A 498 -16.06 8.71 -23.40
CA LEU A 498 -16.20 9.80 -22.44
C LEU A 498 -15.66 11.12 -23.02
N ILE A 499 -14.43 11.12 -23.55
CA ILE A 499 -13.83 12.30 -24.18
C ILE A 499 -14.71 12.85 -25.30
N PHE A 500 -15.31 11.97 -26.11
CA PHE A 500 -16.20 12.39 -27.18
C PHE A 500 -17.51 12.96 -26.65
N GLU A 501 -18.11 12.36 -25.63
CA GLU A 501 -19.30 12.90 -24.97
C GLU A 501 -19.02 14.28 -24.36
N ASP A 502 -17.90 14.43 -23.65
CA ASP A 502 -17.45 15.71 -23.11
C ASP A 502 -17.24 16.71 -24.26
N GLY A 503 -16.53 16.31 -25.31
CA GLY A 503 -16.31 17.15 -26.49
C GLY A 503 -17.60 17.57 -27.20
N ARG A 504 -18.66 16.76 -27.17
CA ARG A 504 -19.99 17.13 -27.67
C ARG A 504 -20.70 18.10 -26.73
N ALA A 505 -20.67 17.84 -25.43
CA ALA A 505 -21.29 18.71 -24.43
C ALA A 505 -20.71 20.13 -24.47
N TRP A 506 -19.43 20.24 -24.81
CA TRP A 506 -18.70 21.51 -24.86
C TRP A 506 -18.44 22.02 -26.30
N HIS A 507 -19.06 21.43 -27.32
CA HIS A 507 -18.72 21.68 -28.72
C HIS A 507 -18.75 23.17 -29.10
N ASP A 508 -19.78 23.89 -28.71
CA ASP A 508 -19.98 25.27 -29.12
C ASP A 508 -18.96 26.20 -28.47
N GLU A 509 -18.68 26.00 -27.18
CA GLU A 509 -17.70 26.77 -26.43
C GLU A 509 -16.26 26.47 -26.90
N VAL A 510 -15.94 25.18 -27.12
CA VAL A 510 -14.67 24.75 -27.71
C VAL A 510 -14.48 25.36 -29.09
N SER A 511 -15.52 25.36 -29.92
CA SER A 511 -15.48 25.92 -31.28
C SER A 511 -15.26 27.43 -31.24
N HIS A 512 -15.94 28.14 -30.32
CA HIS A 512 -15.78 29.57 -30.13
C HIS A 512 -14.35 29.94 -29.70
N HIS A 513 -13.83 29.33 -28.63
CA HIS A 513 -12.45 29.57 -28.17
C HIS A 513 -11.42 29.26 -29.25
N ARG A 514 -11.64 28.19 -30.01
CA ARG A 514 -10.76 27.83 -31.12
C ARG A 514 -10.78 28.87 -32.24
N GLN A 515 -11.96 29.37 -32.61
CA GLN A 515 -12.09 30.44 -33.60
C GLN A 515 -11.38 31.71 -33.14
N ASP A 516 -11.55 32.09 -31.88
CA ASP A 516 -10.88 33.26 -31.30
C ASP A 516 -9.36 33.16 -31.38
N ILE A 517 -8.80 31.99 -31.06
CA ILE A 517 -7.36 31.73 -31.19
C ILE A 517 -6.90 31.86 -32.65
N VAL A 518 -7.61 31.22 -33.58
CA VAL A 518 -7.24 31.23 -35.01
C VAL A 518 -7.32 32.64 -35.59
N LEU A 519 -8.32 33.44 -35.18
CA LEU A 519 -8.47 34.83 -35.61
C LEU A 519 -7.34 35.73 -35.07
N LYS A 520 -6.93 35.53 -33.82
CA LYS A 520 -5.84 36.30 -33.19
C LYS A 520 -4.45 35.87 -33.68
N LEU A 521 -4.26 34.57 -33.94
CA LEU A 521 -2.99 33.96 -34.28
C LEU A 521 -3.16 32.96 -35.43
N PRO A 522 -3.24 33.43 -36.69
CA PRO A 522 -3.54 32.57 -37.84
C PRO A 522 -2.51 31.44 -38.10
N ALA A 523 -1.27 31.64 -37.66
CA ALA A 523 -0.20 30.64 -37.76
C ALA A 523 -0.21 29.62 -36.61
N ALA A 524 -0.97 29.90 -35.55
CA ALA A 524 -0.97 29.05 -34.38
C ALA A 524 -1.90 27.84 -34.56
N ILE A 525 -1.50 26.72 -33.94
CA ILE A 525 -2.23 25.47 -34.01
C ILE A 525 -2.97 25.30 -32.68
N PRO A 526 -4.29 25.53 -32.63
CA PRO A 526 -5.05 25.31 -31.40
C PRO A 526 -5.13 23.81 -31.10
N TYR A 527 -4.98 23.45 -29.83
CA TYR A 527 -5.28 22.11 -29.33
C TYR A 527 -6.49 22.13 -28.40
N ILE A 528 -7.11 20.97 -28.20
CA ILE A 528 -8.11 20.75 -27.15
C ILE A 528 -7.51 19.73 -26.18
N LEU A 529 -7.32 20.14 -24.94
CA LEU A 529 -6.80 19.31 -23.86
C LEU A 529 -7.91 18.96 -22.91
N PHE A 530 -8.28 17.70 -22.84
CA PHE A 530 -9.16 17.19 -21.81
C PHE A 530 -8.39 16.94 -20.52
N ASP A 531 -8.48 17.86 -19.58
CA ASP A 531 -7.71 17.80 -18.33
C ASP A 531 -8.52 17.11 -17.23
N TYR A 532 -8.37 15.79 -17.13
CA TYR A 532 -8.95 15.00 -16.04
C TYR A 532 -8.04 14.95 -14.80
N THR A 533 -7.04 15.85 -14.69
CA THR A 533 -6.24 16.02 -13.47
C THR A 533 -6.65 17.22 -12.65
N ASP A 534 -7.35 18.17 -13.27
CA ASP A 534 -7.81 19.40 -12.66
C ASP A 534 -9.17 19.19 -11.95
N GLN A 535 -9.09 19.03 -10.63
CA GLN A 535 -10.24 18.77 -9.75
C GLN A 535 -11.24 19.94 -9.70
N ASN A 536 -10.78 21.16 -9.97
CA ASN A 536 -11.60 22.37 -9.89
C ASN A 536 -12.33 22.65 -11.21
N SER A 537 -11.87 22.06 -12.31
CA SER A 537 -12.46 22.29 -13.61
C SER A 537 -13.58 21.29 -13.90
N TYR A 538 -14.83 21.73 -13.72
CA TYR A 538 -15.98 21.08 -14.39
C TYR A 538 -15.74 20.90 -15.87
N ARG A 539 -15.04 21.88 -16.43
CA ARG A 539 -14.51 21.88 -17.77
C ARG A 539 -13.32 20.96 -17.78
N ALA A 540 -13.59 19.68 -18.03
CA ALA A 540 -12.57 18.74 -18.41
C ALA A 540 -11.95 19.10 -19.78
N TYR A 541 -11.88 20.38 -20.19
CA TYR A 541 -11.21 20.82 -21.40
C TYR A 541 -10.56 22.20 -21.25
N LYS A 542 -9.41 22.38 -21.91
CA LYS A 542 -8.68 23.64 -22.11
C LYS A 542 -8.38 23.77 -23.61
N VAL A 543 -8.50 24.98 -24.16
CA VAL A 543 -8.08 25.28 -25.53
C VAL A 543 -6.84 26.17 -25.44
N GLY A 544 -5.73 25.72 -25.99
CA GLY A 544 -4.45 26.43 -25.92
C GLY A 544 -3.66 26.36 -27.21
N LEU A 545 -2.48 26.97 -27.22
CA LEU A 545 -1.56 26.94 -28.36
C LEU A 545 -0.57 25.80 -28.22
N LEU A 546 -0.30 25.06 -29.30
CA LEU A 546 0.65 23.95 -29.26
C LEU A 546 2.03 24.35 -28.69
N ASP A 547 2.44 25.60 -28.87
CA ASP A 547 3.70 26.16 -28.34
C ASP A 547 3.71 26.38 -26.80
N GLU A 548 2.54 26.33 -26.16
CA GLU A 548 2.36 26.48 -24.70
C GLU A 548 2.35 25.12 -23.98
N LEU A 549 2.37 24.00 -24.70
CA LEU A 549 2.46 22.68 -24.08
C LEU A 549 3.85 22.48 -23.47
N ASP A 550 3.88 22.02 -22.22
CA ASP A 550 5.12 21.72 -21.52
C ASP A 550 6.06 20.83 -22.37
N SER A 551 7.36 21.18 -22.33
CA SER A 551 8.49 20.62 -23.12
C SER A 551 8.70 19.09 -23.09
N GLY A 552 7.85 18.34 -22.41
CA GLY A 552 7.85 16.87 -22.41
C GLY A 552 7.16 16.23 -23.62
N PHE A 553 6.58 17.03 -24.53
CA PHE A 553 6.01 16.52 -25.77
C PHE A 553 7.05 16.55 -26.90
N ASP A 554 7.11 15.48 -27.72
CA ASP A 554 7.85 15.47 -28.97
C ASP A 554 7.16 16.42 -29.95
N ASP A 555 7.51 17.69 -29.80
CA ASP A 555 6.91 18.84 -30.45
C ASP A 555 6.94 18.70 -31.96
N ASP A 556 8.04 18.20 -32.53
CA ASP A 556 8.23 18.14 -33.97
C ASP A 556 7.29 17.15 -34.63
N ALA A 557 7.08 15.98 -34.02
CA ALA A 557 6.18 14.97 -34.56
C ALA A 557 4.71 15.42 -34.50
N VAL A 558 4.27 16.02 -33.39
CA VAL A 558 2.91 16.55 -33.26
C VAL A 558 2.69 17.75 -34.17
N ARG A 559 3.65 18.68 -34.26
CA ARG A 559 3.62 19.81 -35.19
C ARG A 559 3.53 19.34 -36.63
N ALA A 560 4.30 18.32 -37.03
CA ALA A 560 4.26 17.78 -38.39
C ALA A 560 2.87 17.23 -38.74
N ILE A 561 2.20 16.56 -37.80
CA ILE A 561 0.86 16.02 -38.03
C ILE A 561 -0.19 17.15 -38.03
N CYS A 562 -0.11 18.09 -37.10
CA CYS A 562 -1.05 19.22 -37.03
C CYS A 562 -0.95 20.15 -38.25
N ARG A 563 0.27 20.48 -38.71
CA ARG A 563 0.50 21.31 -39.93
C ARG A 563 -0.07 20.68 -41.19
N SER A 564 -0.25 19.35 -41.21
CA SER A 564 -0.89 18.70 -42.35
C SER A 564 -2.39 19.00 -42.48
N GLY A 565 -3.03 19.56 -41.42
CA GLY A 565 -4.46 19.85 -41.37
C GLY A 565 -5.36 18.61 -41.26
N ARG A 566 -4.78 17.42 -41.00
CA ARG A 566 -5.45 16.12 -41.17
C ARG A 566 -6.01 15.50 -39.89
N MET A 567 -5.43 15.79 -38.73
CA MET A 567 -5.87 15.19 -37.48
C MET A 567 -6.07 16.28 -36.43
N GLN A 568 -7.28 16.33 -35.87
CA GLN A 568 -7.51 17.05 -34.63
C GLN A 568 -7.13 16.09 -33.51
N PHE A 569 -6.05 16.39 -32.82
CA PHE A 569 -5.72 15.66 -31.60
C PHE A 569 -6.51 16.23 -30.45
N GLN A 570 -7.00 15.32 -29.64
CA GLN A 570 -7.39 15.65 -28.29
C GLN A 570 -6.27 15.16 -27.39
N LEU A 571 -5.70 16.09 -26.65
CA LEU A 571 -4.79 15.78 -25.58
C LEU A 571 -5.65 15.41 -24.38
N VAL A 572 -5.23 14.44 -23.59
CA VAL A 572 -5.99 13.99 -22.43
C VAL A 572 -5.01 13.89 -21.28
N ARG A 573 -5.12 14.79 -20.30
CA ARG A 573 -4.26 14.76 -19.13
C ARG A 573 -4.91 13.93 -18.06
N VAL A 574 -4.17 12.95 -17.53
CA VAL A 574 -4.61 12.05 -16.46
C VAL A 574 -3.49 11.81 -15.47
N TRP A 575 -3.83 11.32 -14.28
CA TRP A 575 -2.83 10.92 -13.30
C TRP A 575 -2.28 9.52 -13.59
N GLN A 576 -0.95 9.40 -13.69
CA GLN A 576 -0.20 8.14 -13.72
C GLN A 576 0.84 8.15 -12.59
N GLY A 577 0.52 7.48 -11.48
CA GLY A 577 1.32 7.65 -10.26
C GLY A 577 1.11 9.05 -9.70
N ASN A 578 2.22 9.70 -9.31
CA ASN A 578 2.22 11.07 -8.80
C ASN A 578 2.51 12.09 -9.90
N GLN A 579 2.45 11.69 -11.17
CA GLN A 579 2.68 12.57 -12.31
C GLN A 579 1.43 12.66 -13.18
N ALA A 580 1.11 13.89 -13.59
CA ALA A 580 0.11 14.13 -14.61
C ALA A 580 0.73 13.84 -15.98
N VAL A 581 0.19 12.86 -16.70
CA VAL A 581 0.65 12.48 -18.03
C VAL A 581 -0.36 12.92 -19.07
N THR A 582 0.13 13.43 -20.19
CA THR A 582 -0.71 13.86 -21.31
C THR A 582 -0.70 12.81 -22.40
N TRP A 583 -1.86 12.21 -22.58
CA TRP A 583 -2.16 11.19 -23.57
C TRP A 583 -2.64 11.83 -24.88
N LEU A 584 -2.24 11.22 -26.00
CA LEU A 584 -2.62 11.66 -27.34
C LEU A 584 -3.75 10.76 -27.86
N PHE A 585 -4.94 11.34 -28.01
CA PHE A 585 -6.07 10.66 -28.66
C PHE A 585 -6.30 11.26 -30.05
N PRO A 586 -6.01 10.50 -31.13
CA PRO A 586 -6.37 10.94 -32.46
C PRO A 586 -7.89 10.91 -32.60
N MET A 587 -8.49 12.07 -32.89
CA MET A 587 -9.90 12.19 -33.22
C MET A 587 -10.07 12.58 -34.68
N ASN A 588 -11.03 11.91 -35.32
CA ASN A 588 -11.51 12.33 -36.62
C ASN A 588 -12.48 13.50 -36.38
N SER A 589 -12.40 14.55 -37.19
CA SER A 589 -13.02 15.86 -36.91
C SER A 589 -14.49 15.75 -36.49
N VAL A 590 -14.76 16.14 -35.23
CA VAL A 590 -16.11 16.16 -34.61
C VAL A 590 -17.10 16.98 -35.44
N SER A 591 -16.60 18.03 -36.11
CA SER A 591 -17.38 18.92 -36.97
C SER A 591 -18.14 18.19 -38.09
N THR A 592 -17.65 17.05 -38.57
CA THR A 592 -18.33 16.27 -39.62
C THR A 592 -19.47 15.39 -39.11
N CYS A 593 -19.45 14.96 -37.84
CA CYS A 593 -20.51 14.12 -37.27
C CYS A 593 -21.68 14.99 -36.76
N VAL A 594 -21.41 16.10 -36.06
CA VAL A 594 -22.46 16.96 -35.47
C VAL A 594 -23.33 17.61 -36.56
N SER A 595 -22.70 18.11 -37.62
CA SER A 595 -23.40 18.76 -38.75
C SER A 595 -24.30 17.82 -39.56
N ARG A 596 -23.95 16.53 -39.69
CA ARG A 596 -24.77 15.56 -40.43
C ARG A 596 -26.00 15.08 -39.65
N ARG A 597 -25.91 15.01 -38.32
CA ARG A 597 -27.02 14.55 -37.47
C ARG A 597 -28.12 15.61 -37.33
N THR A 598 -27.73 16.88 -37.21
CA THR A 598 -28.68 18.00 -37.19
C THR A 598 -29.38 18.17 -38.53
N ALA A 599 -28.71 17.85 -39.65
CA ALA A 599 -29.36 17.78 -40.96
C ALA A 599 -30.38 16.63 -41.04
N SER A 600 -30.03 15.41 -40.63
CA SER A 600 -30.96 14.27 -40.74
C SER A 600 -32.15 14.36 -39.77
N GLN A 601 -31.98 14.97 -38.59
CA GLN A 601 -33.08 15.21 -37.63
C GLN A 601 -33.99 16.37 -38.03
N ARG A 602 -33.57 17.24 -38.96
CA ARG A 602 -34.43 18.28 -39.55
C ARG A 602 -35.21 17.80 -40.76
N GLU A 603 -34.78 16.70 -41.39
CA GLU A 603 -35.43 16.08 -42.55
C GLU A 603 -36.41 14.96 -42.17
N SER A 604 -36.42 14.53 -40.89
CA SER A 604 -37.40 13.62 -40.28
C SER A 604 -38.37 14.38 -39.40
#